data_AF-A0A6G0QBH5-F1
#
_entry.id   AF-A0A6G0QBH5-F1
#
_cell.length_a   1.000
_cell.length_b   1.000
_cell.length_c   1.000
_cell.angle_alpha   90.00
_cell.angle_beta   90.00
_cell.angle_gamma   90.00
#
_symmetry.space_group_name_H-M   'P 1'
#
loop_
_entity.id
_entity.type
_entity.pdbx_description
1 polymer ?
#
loop_
_entity_poly.entity_id
_entity_poly.type
_entity_poly.pdbx_seq_one_letter_code
_entity_poly.pdbx_strand_id
1 'polypeptide(L)'
;MPLWTSGELQEAALVLDLGLDDAEIDSRVQVFGGTARFCLSSDTSEVTLAKERLLGLIIREITDGAGLQDLLFENDEVQEDTRNSLLHLEPLPDEKRYGTIKLASSFVRTKLEQYLQMLEFTAREQLRESLGKRTRGAGEWIFESNSHETLRQGCWFRVTSFPEGDIAPVEESTLLIAKSKRTDEFDADTLSPSLVTSGPYHKPTAKTWESIDSFYLPKMSSDKPVPDRTAAKWNKENDGPLILFQMTILKSHPVNASELVYVLSKLEFLERLEHVKLVFVVPNKLVGKFKRQSIVLVTAVGTDSVREIRGIGRATSALLSEFGIRTIADLETEVNLCENVKKQKTSTKMKAPTLKDADPEGWDQIVKLWEQHELTVKFGEKVATVAQYVGSWTAF
;
A
#
# COMPACT_ATOMS: atom_id res chain seq x y z
N MET A 1 -22.33 -6.94 -7.16
CA MET A 1 -22.84 -6.79 -5.77
C MET A 1 -21.85 -5.97 -4.95
N PRO A 2 -22.28 -5.25 -3.89
CA PRO A 2 -21.33 -4.72 -2.91
C PRO A 2 -20.57 -5.89 -2.26
N LEU A 3 -19.28 -5.70 -2.08
CA LEU A 3 -18.38 -6.75 -1.58
C LEU A 3 -18.39 -6.77 -0.07
N TRP A 4 -18.17 -7.96 0.46
CA TRP A 4 -18.01 -8.16 1.88
C TRP A 4 -16.53 -8.07 2.21
N THR A 5 -16.22 -7.26 3.24
CA THR A 5 -14.92 -7.24 3.88
C THR A 5 -14.64 -8.59 4.55
N SER A 6 -13.37 -8.88 4.85
CA SER A 6 -13.04 -10.14 5.54
C SER A 6 -13.75 -10.25 6.88
N GLY A 7 -13.81 -9.16 7.64
CA GLY A 7 -14.56 -9.11 8.92
C GLY A 7 -16.05 -9.41 8.75
N GLU A 8 -16.71 -8.83 7.74
CA GLU A 8 -18.13 -9.13 7.47
C GLU A 8 -18.35 -10.61 7.10
N LEU A 9 -17.40 -11.23 6.39
CA LEU A 9 -17.47 -12.65 6.02
C LEU A 9 -17.21 -13.58 7.21
N GLN A 10 -16.26 -13.23 8.07
CA GLN A 10 -15.99 -13.95 9.33
C GLN A 10 -17.21 -13.90 10.25
N GLU A 11 -17.82 -12.72 10.42
CA GLU A 11 -19.06 -12.56 11.17
C GLU A 11 -20.20 -13.39 10.56
N ALA A 12 -20.36 -13.39 9.24
CA ALA A 12 -21.37 -14.20 8.57
C ALA A 12 -21.14 -15.70 8.77
N ALA A 13 -19.91 -16.18 8.63
CA ALA A 13 -19.58 -17.58 8.81
C ALA A 13 -19.88 -18.06 10.24
N LEU A 14 -19.63 -17.21 11.24
CA LEU A 14 -19.95 -17.47 12.64
C LEU A 14 -21.47 -17.48 12.89
N VAL A 15 -22.20 -16.50 12.38
CA VAL A 15 -23.67 -16.43 12.52
C VAL A 15 -24.37 -17.61 11.84
N LEU A 16 -23.82 -18.07 10.71
CA LEU A 16 -24.38 -19.16 9.92
C LEU A 16 -23.85 -20.56 10.34
N ASP A 17 -22.96 -20.64 11.34
CA ASP A 17 -22.35 -21.87 11.85
C ASP A 17 -21.74 -22.75 10.73
N LEU A 18 -20.97 -22.11 9.83
CA LEU A 18 -20.45 -22.78 8.62
C LEU A 18 -19.21 -23.66 8.89
N GLY A 19 -18.68 -23.65 10.11
CA GLY A 19 -17.46 -24.39 10.47
C GLY A 19 -16.20 -23.95 9.72
N LEU A 20 -16.20 -22.74 9.16
CA LEU A 20 -15.05 -22.10 8.52
C LEU A 20 -14.29 -21.27 9.55
N ASP A 21 -12.97 -21.41 9.60
CA ASP A 21 -12.13 -20.55 10.44
C ASP A 21 -11.75 -19.25 9.71
N ASP A 22 -11.29 -18.26 10.49
CA ASP A 22 -10.96 -16.92 9.99
C ASP A 22 -9.83 -16.95 8.94
N ALA A 23 -8.88 -17.88 9.08
CA ALA A 23 -7.74 -18.02 8.17
C ALA A 23 -8.16 -18.58 6.81
N GLU A 24 -9.08 -19.54 6.79
CA GLU A 24 -9.68 -20.09 5.57
C GLU A 24 -10.49 -19.00 4.85
N ILE A 25 -11.24 -18.18 5.58
CA ILE A 25 -11.98 -17.05 5.01
C ILE A 25 -11.01 -16.01 4.42
N ASP A 26 -9.98 -15.61 5.16
CA ASP A 26 -8.95 -14.68 4.68
C ASP A 26 -8.26 -15.21 3.41
N SER A 27 -7.91 -16.50 3.38
CA SER A 27 -7.33 -17.15 2.20
C SER A 27 -8.25 -17.09 0.98
N ARG A 28 -9.56 -17.31 1.18
CA ARG A 28 -10.56 -17.22 0.10
C ARG A 28 -10.79 -15.79 -0.34
N VAL A 29 -10.77 -14.82 0.56
CA VAL A 29 -10.86 -13.38 0.23
C VAL A 29 -9.66 -12.97 -0.62
N GLN A 30 -8.46 -13.46 -0.33
CA GLN A 30 -7.27 -13.21 -1.16
C GLN A 30 -7.41 -13.73 -2.59
N VAL A 31 -8.23 -14.76 -2.83
CA VAL A 31 -8.48 -15.32 -4.17
C VAL A 31 -9.66 -14.66 -4.85
N PHE A 32 -10.82 -14.59 -4.18
CA PHE A 32 -12.12 -14.23 -4.76
C PHE A 32 -12.59 -12.81 -4.41
N GLY A 33 -11.78 -12.04 -3.69
CA GLY A 33 -12.01 -10.61 -3.47
C GLY A 33 -13.21 -10.28 -2.58
N GLY A 34 -13.66 -11.22 -1.75
CA GLY A 34 -14.86 -11.02 -0.90
C GLY A 34 -16.18 -11.39 -1.59
N THR A 35 -16.12 -12.17 -2.67
CA THR A 35 -17.30 -12.81 -3.27
C THR A 35 -17.86 -13.86 -2.31
N ALA A 36 -18.93 -13.52 -1.59
CA ALA A 36 -19.51 -14.33 -0.52
C ALA A 36 -19.81 -15.78 -0.94
N ARG A 37 -20.29 -16.00 -2.18
CA ARG A 37 -20.58 -17.33 -2.73
C ARG A 37 -19.40 -18.31 -2.59
N PHE A 38 -18.19 -17.84 -2.88
CA PHE A 38 -16.99 -18.67 -2.81
C PHE A 38 -16.33 -18.60 -1.44
N CYS A 39 -16.35 -17.44 -0.78
CA CYS A 39 -15.74 -17.28 0.54
C CYS A 39 -16.46 -18.10 1.62
N LEU A 40 -17.79 -18.19 1.56
CA LEU A 40 -18.64 -18.87 2.54
C LEU A 40 -19.08 -20.28 2.10
N SER A 41 -18.58 -20.81 0.97
CA SER A 41 -18.99 -22.16 0.53
C SER A 41 -18.48 -23.24 1.49
N SER A 42 -19.36 -24.14 1.91
CA SER A 42 -18.99 -25.34 2.66
C SER A 42 -18.43 -26.45 1.77
N ASP A 43 -18.54 -26.32 0.44
CA ASP A 43 -18.04 -27.31 -0.53
C ASP A 43 -16.65 -26.92 -1.05
N THR A 44 -15.61 -27.54 -0.47
CA THR A 44 -14.21 -27.33 -0.87
C THR A 44 -13.95 -27.69 -2.34
N SER A 45 -14.73 -28.61 -2.92
CA SER A 45 -14.60 -28.99 -4.33
C SER A 45 -15.10 -27.87 -5.24
N GLU A 46 -16.20 -27.22 -4.88
CA GLU A 46 -16.70 -26.04 -5.61
C GLU A 46 -15.72 -24.88 -5.52
N VAL A 47 -15.13 -24.61 -4.36
CA VAL A 47 -14.11 -23.55 -4.18
C VAL A 47 -12.89 -23.83 -5.05
N THR A 48 -12.42 -25.07 -5.07
CA THR A 48 -11.27 -25.48 -5.88
C THR A 48 -11.57 -25.34 -7.37
N LEU A 49 -12.73 -25.83 -7.82
CA LEU A 49 -13.15 -25.73 -9.22
C LEU A 49 -13.35 -24.27 -9.65
N ALA A 50 -13.89 -23.41 -8.78
CA ALA A 50 -14.03 -21.98 -9.04
C ALA A 50 -12.66 -21.31 -9.21
N LYS A 51 -11.68 -21.65 -8.37
CA LYS A 51 -10.30 -21.16 -8.51
C LYS A 51 -9.64 -21.64 -9.82
N GLU A 52 -9.85 -22.90 -10.20
CA GLU A 52 -9.36 -23.44 -11.47
C GLU A 52 -10.01 -22.78 -12.68
N ARG A 53 -11.33 -22.55 -12.64
CA ARG A 53 -12.06 -21.81 -13.70
C ARG A 53 -11.57 -20.38 -13.82
N LEU A 54 -11.37 -19.69 -12.70
CA LEU A 54 -10.80 -18.34 -12.66
C LEU A 54 -9.41 -18.30 -13.32
N LEU A 55 -8.54 -19.24 -12.95
CA LEU A 55 -7.22 -19.38 -13.58
C LEU A 55 -7.31 -19.71 -15.07
N GLY A 56 -8.19 -20.64 -15.45
CA GLY A 56 -8.40 -21.04 -16.83
C GLY A 56 -8.88 -19.89 -17.71
N LEU A 57 -9.78 -19.04 -17.19
CA LEU A 57 -10.24 -17.83 -17.89
C LEU A 57 -9.13 -16.80 -18.03
N ILE A 58 -8.39 -16.53 -16.95
CA ILE A 58 -7.23 -15.62 -16.99
C ILE A 58 -6.23 -16.11 -18.05
N ILE A 59 -5.94 -17.40 -18.11
CA ILE A 59 -4.99 -17.96 -19.08
C ILE A 59 -5.53 -17.89 -20.51
N ARG A 60 -6.78 -18.29 -20.72
CA ARG A 60 -7.38 -18.45 -22.05
C ARG A 60 -7.57 -17.12 -22.77
N GLU A 61 -7.98 -16.09 -22.04
CA GLU A 61 -8.39 -14.82 -22.64
C GLU A 61 -7.21 -13.85 -22.84
N ILE A 62 -5.98 -14.14 -22.42
CA ILE A 62 -4.87 -13.16 -22.45
C ILE A 62 -3.92 -13.32 -23.66
N THR A 63 -4.30 -14.11 -24.67
CA THR A 63 -3.39 -14.45 -25.78
C THR A 63 -3.00 -13.29 -26.71
N ASP A 64 -3.78 -12.21 -26.80
CA ASP A 64 -3.49 -11.06 -27.69
C ASP A 64 -3.94 -9.69 -27.15
N GLY A 65 -4.29 -9.61 -25.86
CA GLY A 65 -4.83 -8.40 -25.24
C GLY A 65 -6.29 -8.07 -25.63
N ALA A 66 -6.79 -8.55 -26.77
CA ALA A 66 -8.19 -8.45 -27.14
C ALA A 66 -9.05 -9.30 -26.20
N GLY A 67 -8.65 -10.52 -25.92
CA GLY A 67 -9.38 -11.34 -24.95
C GLY A 67 -9.31 -10.79 -23.51
N LEU A 68 -8.27 -10.05 -23.10
CA LEU A 68 -8.28 -9.37 -21.79
C LEU A 68 -9.33 -8.24 -21.79
N GLN A 69 -9.46 -7.52 -22.89
CA GLN A 69 -10.54 -6.53 -23.05
C GLN A 69 -11.91 -7.20 -23.02
N ASP A 70 -12.09 -8.34 -23.66
CA ASP A 70 -13.34 -9.09 -23.69
C ASP A 70 -13.69 -9.66 -22.31
N LEU A 71 -12.72 -10.26 -21.62
CA LEU A 71 -12.84 -10.76 -20.25
C LEU A 71 -13.30 -9.66 -19.28
N LEU A 72 -12.77 -8.45 -19.44
CA LEU A 72 -13.07 -7.34 -18.55
C LEU A 72 -14.40 -6.64 -18.94
N PHE A 73 -14.77 -6.57 -20.22
CA PHE A 73 -15.81 -5.67 -20.72
C PHE A 73 -16.88 -6.24 -21.66
N GLU A 74 -16.63 -7.31 -22.40
CA GLU A 74 -17.49 -7.69 -23.55
C GLU A 74 -18.00 -9.13 -23.53
N ASN A 75 -17.52 -10.00 -22.65
CA ASN A 75 -17.88 -11.41 -22.71
C ASN A 75 -19.17 -11.73 -21.92
N ASP A 76 -20.31 -11.66 -22.62
CA ASP A 76 -21.64 -12.07 -22.10
C ASP A 76 -21.73 -13.59 -21.78
N GLU A 77 -20.77 -14.41 -22.24
CA GLU A 77 -20.71 -15.85 -21.92
C GLU A 77 -20.01 -16.16 -20.59
N VAL A 78 -19.34 -15.17 -19.97
CA VAL A 78 -18.72 -15.36 -18.63
C VAL A 78 -19.80 -15.24 -17.57
N GLN A 79 -20.03 -16.32 -16.81
CA GLN A 79 -20.95 -16.31 -15.67
C GLN A 79 -20.65 -15.13 -14.74
N GLU A 80 -21.68 -14.39 -14.35
CA GLU A 80 -21.61 -13.15 -13.55
C GLU A 80 -20.74 -13.31 -12.29
N ASP A 81 -20.82 -14.46 -11.62
CA ASP A 81 -20.03 -14.79 -10.43
C ASP A 81 -18.51 -14.87 -10.69
N THR A 82 -18.12 -15.28 -11.89
CA THR A 82 -16.70 -15.38 -12.27
C THR A 82 -16.15 -14.01 -12.65
N ARG A 83 -16.97 -13.16 -13.28
CA ARG A 83 -16.64 -11.76 -13.54
C ARG A 83 -16.48 -10.97 -12.24
N ASN A 84 -17.35 -11.20 -11.25
CA ASN A 84 -17.25 -10.61 -9.92
C ASN A 84 -15.97 -11.05 -9.17
N SER A 85 -15.42 -12.22 -9.50
CA SER A 85 -14.14 -12.68 -8.96
C SER A 85 -12.91 -12.12 -9.69
N LEU A 86 -13.09 -11.37 -10.79
CA LEU A 86 -12.03 -10.72 -11.57
C LEU A 86 -12.01 -9.20 -11.39
N LEU A 87 -13.19 -8.60 -11.36
CA LEU A 87 -13.40 -7.17 -11.35
C LEU A 87 -14.42 -6.75 -10.31
N HIS A 88 -14.13 -5.63 -9.66
CA HIS A 88 -14.97 -5.00 -8.67
C HIS A 88 -15.34 -3.59 -9.06
N LEU A 89 -16.56 -3.19 -8.74
CA LEU A 89 -16.98 -1.79 -8.77
C LEU A 89 -16.60 -1.13 -7.45
N GLU A 90 -15.82 -0.05 -7.56
CA GLU A 90 -15.46 0.80 -6.43
C GLU A 90 -16.08 2.19 -6.62
N PRO A 91 -16.88 2.67 -5.65
CA PRO A 91 -17.46 4.01 -5.74
C PRO A 91 -16.33 5.06 -5.74
N LEU A 92 -16.47 6.07 -6.59
CA LEU A 92 -15.54 7.20 -6.58
C LEU A 92 -15.75 8.04 -5.31
N PRO A 93 -14.70 8.40 -4.56
CA PRO A 93 -14.82 9.12 -3.29
C PRO A 93 -15.66 10.41 -3.37
N ASP A 94 -15.50 11.15 -4.48
CA ASP A 94 -16.15 12.44 -4.70
C ASP A 94 -17.43 12.37 -5.54
N GLU A 95 -17.72 11.20 -6.10
CA GLU A 95 -18.81 11.00 -7.06
C GLU A 95 -19.67 9.79 -6.67
N LYS A 96 -20.58 9.99 -5.70
CA LYS A 96 -21.45 8.95 -5.12
C LYS A 96 -22.32 8.17 -6.10
N ARG A 97 -22.43 8.61 -7.36
CA ARG A 97 -23.21 7.96 -8.43
C ARG A 97 -22.37 7.22 -9.45
N TYR A 98 -21.05 7.33 -9.37
CA TYR A 98 -20.13 6.77 -10.34
C TYR A 98 -19.17 5.81 -9.64
N GLY A 99 -18.95 4.65 -10.26
CA GLY A 99 -17.98 3.67 -9.80
C GLY A 99 -16.87 3.51 -10.84
N THR A 100 -15.65 3.27 -10.37
CA THR A 100 -14.56 2.74 -11.20
C THR A 100 -14.52 1.23 -11.09
N ILE A 101 -13.83 0.59 -12.04
CA ILE A 101 -13.58 -0.84 -12.02
C ILE A 101 -12.14 -1.07 -11.55
N LYS A 102 -11.96 -1.92 -10.54
CA LYS A 102 -10.67 -2.39 -10.04
C LYS A 102 -10.57 -3.91 -10.10
N LEU A 103 -9.36 -4.45 -10.05
CA LEU A 103 -9.16 -5.90 -9.96
C LEU A 103 -9.71 -6.44 -8.64
N ALA A 104 -10.27 -7.65 -8.70
CA ALA A 104 -11.00 -8.23 -7.58
C ALA A 104 -10.13 -8.56 -6.37
N SER A 105 -8.94 -9.10 -6.61
CA SER A 105 -8.07 -9.59 -5.55
C SER A 105 -6.60 -9.44 -5.90
N SER A 106 -5.75 -9.49 -4.88
CA SER A 106 -4.29 -9.54 -5.06
C SER A 106 -3.88 -10.78 -5.87
N PHE A 107 -4.56 -11.92 -5.67
CA PHE A 107 -4.32 -13.13 -6.46
C PHE A 107 -4.55 -12.91 -7.96
N VAL A 108 -5.70 -12.32 -8.33
CA VAL A 108 -6.01 -12.00 -9.73
C VAL A 108 -4.97 -11.04 -10.29
N ARG A 109 -4.64 -10.00 -9.54
CA ARG A 109 -3.60 -9.04 -9.90
C ARG A 109 -2.26 -9.72 -10.17
N THR A 110 -1.75 -10.53 -9.25
CA THR A 110 -0.48 -11.25 -9.41
C THR A 110 -0.50 -12.17 -10.61
N LYS A 111 -1.60 -12.89 -10.85
CA LYS A 111 -1.72 -13.79 -12.00
C LYS A 111 -1.71 -13.01 -13.31
N LEU A 112 -2.50 -11.96 -13.40
CA LEU A 112 -2.51 -11.08 -14.56
C LEU A 112 -1.15 -10.42 -14.81
N GLU A 113 -0.43 -9.99 -13.77
CA GLU A 113 0.93 -9.45 -13.87
C GLU A 113 1.93 -10.48 -14.42
N GLN A 114 1.87 -11.75 -13.97
CA GLN A 114 2.69 -12.84 -14.51
C GLN A 114 2.47 -13.03 -16.01
N TYR A 115 1.24 -12.91 -16.50
CA TYR A 115 0.94 -13.01 -17.93
C TYR A 115 1.31 -11.76 -18.71
N LEU A 116 1.05 -10.56 -18.19
CA LEU A 116 1.51 -9.32 -18.81
C LEU A 116 3.02 -9.39 -19.03
N GLN A 117 3.78 -9.94 -18.08
CA GLN A 117 5.22 -10.13 -18.20
C GLN A 117 5.67 -11.04 -19.36
N MET A 118 4.79 -11.89 -19.89
CA MET A 118 5.07 -12.71 -21.09
C MET A 118 4.83 -11.95 -22.40
N LEU A 119 4.02 -10.89 -22.38
CA LEU A 119 3.75 -10.07 -23.57
C LEU A 119 4.93 -9.16 -23.88
N GLU A 120 5.14 -8.84 -25.15
CA GLU A 120 6.06 -7.78 -25.53
C GLU A 120 5.61 -6.43 -24.98
N PHE A 121 6.58 -5.56 -24.70
CA PHE A 121 6.33 -4.25 -24.10
C PHE A 121 5.31 -3.41 -24.90
N THR A 122 5.45 -3.41 -26.23
CA THR A 122 4.55 -2.70 -27.14
C THR A 122 3.11 -3.19 -27.04
N ALA A 123 2.91 -4.51 -26.90
CA ALA A 123 1.59 -5.09 -26.73
C ALA A 123 0.96 -4.67 -25.39
N ARG A 124 1.76 -4.63 -24.30
CA ARG A 124 1.28 -4.14 -22.99
C ARG A 124 0.85 -2.68 -23.05
N GLU A 125 1.59 -1.83 -23.76
CA GLU A 125 1.25 -0.41 -23.89
C GLU A 125 0.01 -0.18 -24.77
N GLN A 126 -0.14 -0.92 -25.86
CA GLN A 126 -1.37 -0.90 -26.66
C GLN A 126 -2.59 -1.30 -25.83
N LEU A 127 -2.44 -2.33 -24.99
CA LEU A 127 -3.46 -2.79 -24.06
C LEU A 127 -3.76 -1.75 -22.98
N ARG A 128 -2.74 -1.08 -22.43
CA ARG A 128 -2.93 0.04 -21.49
C ARG A 128 -3.75 1.16 -22.13
N GLU A 129 -3.47 1.50 -23.38
CA GLU A 129 -4.17 2.57 -24.09
C GLU A 129 -5.59 2.21 -24.50
N SER A 130 -5.85 0.95 -24.88
CA SER A 130 -7.21 0.47 -25.17
C SER A 130 -8.07 0.43 -23.90
N LEU A 131 -7.54 -0.15 -22.83
CA LEU A 131 -8.24 -0.28 -21.55
C LEU A 131 -8.43 1.07 -20.87
N GLY A 132 -7.41 1.93 -20.88
CA GLY A 132 -7.45 3.26 -20.27
C GLY A 132 -8.53 4.20 -20.85
N LYS A 133 -9.03 3.93 -22.07
CA LYS A 133 -10.17 4.65 -22.65
C LYS A 133 -11.52 4.23 -22.04
N ARG A 134 -11.61 3.00 -21.53
CA ARG A 134 -12.84 2.40 -20.99
C ARG A 134 -12.86 2.37 -19.47
N THR A 135 -11.72 2.09 -18.85
CA THR A 135 -11.54 2.07 -17.40
C THR A 135 -10.19 2.65 -17.01
N ARG A 136 -10.23 3.68 -16.18
CA ARG A 136 -9.03 4.34 -15.68
C ARG A 136 -8.17 3.39 -14.84
N GLY A 137 -8.82 2.59 -13.97
CA GLY A 137 -8.15 1.67 -13.04
C GLY A 137 -7.34 0.57 -13.73
N ALA A 138 -7.83 -0.02 -14.82
CA ALA A 138 -7.06 -1.03 -15.56
C ALA A 138 -5.84 -0.42 -16.27
N GLY A 139 -5.99 0.77 -16.84
CA GLY A 139 -4.88 1.51 -17.44
C GLY A 139 -3.83 1.93 -16.40
N GLU A 140 -4.25 2.32 -15.19
CA GLU A 140 -3.37 2.61 -14.06
C GLU A 140 -2.57 1.38 -13.64
N TRP A 141 -3.25 0.24 -13.47
CA TRP A 141 -2.61 -0.99 -13.04
C TRP A 141 -1.55 -1.49 -14.05
N ILE A 142 -1.84 -1.49 -15.36
CA ILE A 142 -0.84 -1.89 -16.37
C ILE A 142 0.35 -0.92 -16.36
N PHE A 143 0.09 0.38 -16.20
CA PHE A 143 1.17 1.37 -16.10
C PHE A 143 2.06 1.13 -14.88
N GLU A 144 1.46 0.88 -13.71
CA GLU A 144 2.16 0.54 -12.47
C GLU A 144 3.01 -0.72 -12.66
N SER A 145 2.43 -1.79 -13.24
CA SER A 145 3.14 -3.04 -13.55
C SER A 145 4.33 -2.84 -14.49
N ASN A 146 4.17 -2.07 -15.57
CA ASN A 146 5.26 -1.77 -16.51
C ASN A 146 6.36 -0.93 -15.83
N SER A 147 5.97 0.04 -15.00
CA SER A 147 6.90 0.89 -14.25
C SER A 147 7.74 0.08 -13.26
N HIS A 148 7.14 -0.83 -12.51
CA HIS A 148 7.87 -1.74 -11.63
C HIS A 148 8.91 -2.56 -12.39
N GLU A 149 8.52 -3.14 -13.54
CA GLU A 149 9.44 -3.96 -14.33
C GLU A 149 10.61 -3.14 -14.89
N THR A 150 10.34 -1.95 -15.44
CA THR A 150 11.38 -1.07 -15.96
C THR A 150 12.37 -0.64 -14.88
N LEU A 151 11.87 -0.21 -13.71
CA LEU A 151 12.74 0.18 -12.59
C LEU A 151 13.56 -1.01 -12.07
N ARG A 152 12.93 -2.19 -11.93
CA ARG A 152 13.59 -3.41 -11.47
C ARG A 152 14.71 -3.89 -12.40
N GLN A 153 14.54 -3.78 -13.71
CA GLN A 153 15.56 -4.16 -14.70
C GLN A 153 16.81 -3.26 -14.66
N GLY A 154 16.73 -2.15 -13.93
CA GLY A 154 17.79 -1.17 -13.81
C GLY A 154 17.76 -0.18 -14.96
N CYS A 155 17.88 1.10 -14.66
CA CYS A 155 17.81 2.15 -15.66
C CYS A 155 18.48 3.45 -15.19
N TRP A 156 18.76 4.31 -16.18
CA TRP A 156 19.08 5.71 -15.95
C TRP A 156 17.77 6.49 -16.01
N PHE A 157 17.14 6.69 -14.85
CA PHE A 157 15.80 7.26 -14.76
C PHE A 157 15.89 8.79 -14.77
N ARG A 158 15.46 9.41 -15.87
CA ARG A 158 15.44 10.87 -16.01
C ARG A 158 14.30 11.44 -15.19
N VAL A 159 14.62 12.45 -14.39
CA VAL A 159 13.66 13.12 -13.53
C VAL A 159 13.83 14.64 -13.58
N THR A 160 12.73 15.33 -13.39
CA THR A 160 12.64 16.78 -13.31
C THR A 160 12.21 17.15 -11.89
N SER A 161 12.95 18.05 -11.22
CA SER A 161 12.63 18.47 -9.87
C SER A 161 11.40 19.37 -9.83
N PHE A 162 10.64 19.28 -8.74
CA PHE A 162 9.63 20.27 -8.38
C PHE A 162 10.19 21.20 -7.29
N PRO A 163 10.70 22.37 -7.67
CA PRO A 163 11.23 23.34 -6.71
C PRO A 163 10.21 23.71 -5.64
N GLU A 164 10.71 24.07 -4.46
CA GLU A 164 9.89 24.60 -3.37
C GLU A 164 9.71 26.11 -3.59
N GLY A 165 8.50 26.52 -3.98
CA GLY A 165 8.17 27.91 -4.34
C GLY A 165 8.44 28.27 -5.81
N ASP A 166 7.97 29.46 -6.21
CA ASP A 166 7.94 29.91 -7.63
C ASP A 166 9.31 30.34 -8.20
N ILE A 167 10.36 30.39 -7.37
CA ILE A 167 11.64 31.06 -7.71
C ILE A 167 12.79 30.06 -7.89
N ALA A 168 12.71 28.86 -7.31
CA ALA A 168 13.77 27.88 -7.44
C ALA A 168 13.78 27.25 -8.84
N PRO A 169 14.96 27.00 -9.44
CA PRO A 169 15.04 26.48 -10.80
C PRO A 169 14.55 25.04 -10.87
N VAL A 170 13.86 24.73 -11.96
CA VAL A 170 13.55 23.35 -12.34
C VAL A 170 14.85 22.70 -12.82
N GLU A 171 15.27 21.63 -12.16
CA GLU A 171 16.49 20.89 -12.48
C GLU A 171 16.14 19.54 -13.09
N GLU A 172 16.74 19.26 -14.25
CA GLU A 172 16.75 17.90 -14.79
C GLU A 172 17.94 17.14 -14.21
N SER A 173 17.68 15.92 -13.74
CA SER A 173 18.70 15.02 -13.22
C SER A 173 18.43 13.59 -13.68
N THR A 174 19.41 12.71 -13.49
CA THR A 174 19.26 11.29 -13.79
C THR A 174 19.58 10.49 -12.54
N LEU A 175 18.64 9.63 -12.14
CA LEU A 175 18.79 8.71 -11.03
C LEU A 175 19.22 7.35 -11.57
N LEU A 176 20.34 6.82 -11.07
CA LEU A 176 20.78 5.48 -11.42
C LEU A 176 20.03 4.46 -10.56
N ILE A 177 19.18 3.66 -11.19
CA ILE A 177 18.49 2.54 -10.56
C ILE A 177 19.24 1.26 -10.93
N ALA A 178 19.81 0.60 -9.93
CA ALA A 178 20.53 -0.65 -10.13
C ALA A 178 19.57 -1.81 -10.41
N LYS A 179 19.96 -2.71 -11.30
CA LYS A 179 19.20 -3.91 -11.64
C LYS A 179 19.03 -4.82 -10.41
N SER A 180 17.81 -5.27 -10.19
CA SER A 180 17.48 -6.25 -9.14
C SER A 180 17.30 -7.64 -9.76
N LYS A 181 18.00 -8.64 -9.22
CA LYS A 181 17.92 -10.03 -9.73
C LYS A 181 16.56 -10.66 -9.48
N ARG A 182 15.93 -10.31 -8.36
CA ARG A 182 14.59 -10.73 -7.95
C ARG A 182 13.77 -9.49 -7.65
N THR A 183 12.46 -9.66 -7.63
CA THR A 183 11.56 -8.65 -7.07
C THR A 183 11.56 -8.85 -5.57
N ASP A 184 12.09 -7.89 -4.82
CA ASP A 184 12.05 -7.95 -3.36
C ASP A 184 10.70 -7.41 -2.90
N GLU A 185 9.80 -8.34 -2.62
CA GLU A 185 8.46 -8.05 -2.10
C GLU A 185 8.51 -7.95 -0.57
N PHE A 186 7.73 -7.04 0.00
CA PHE A 186 7.65 -6.87 1.46
C PHE A 186 6.21 -6.60 1.90
N ASP A 187 5.89 -7.05 3.12
CA ASP A 187 4.63 -6.72 3.77
C ASP A 187 4.81 -5.51 4.68
N ALA A 188 3.72 -4.79 4.94
CA ALA A 188 3.76 -3.60 5.80
C ALA A 188 4.33 -3.89 7.19
N ASP A 189 4.05 -5.08 7.72
CA ASP A 189 4.49 -5.52 9.05
C ASP A 189 5.93 -6.05 9.07
N THR A 190 6.44 -6.49 7.91
CA THR A 190 7.80 -7.03 7.77
C THR A 190 8.82 -5.99 7.30
N LEU A 191 8.35 -4.77 6.96
CA LEU A 191 9.18 -3.63 6.62
C LEU A 191 10.16 -3.31 7.76
N SER A 192 11.44 -3.46 7.47
CA SER A 192 12.53 -3.30 8.43
C SER A 192 13.79 -2.77 7.77
N PRO A 193 14.73 -2.18 8.54
CA PRO A 193 15.99 -1.66 7.99
C PRO A 193 16.87 -2.74 7.35
N SER A 194 16.64 -4.02 7.65
CA SER A 194 17.39 -5.16 7.10
C SER A 194 17.06 -5.48 5.63
N LEU A 195 15.98 -4.93 5.07
CA LEU A 195 15.58 -5.17 3.67
C LEU A 195 16.64 -4.76 2.64
N VAL A 196 17.52 -3.81 2.98
CA VAL A 196 18.70 -3.38 2.20
C VAL A 196 19.67 -4.48 1.79
N THR A 197 19.55 -5.66 2.39
CA THR A 197 20.38 -6.82 2.08
C THR A 197 19.84 -7.66 0.91
N SER A 198 18.53 -7.62 0.65
CA SER A 198 17.85 -8.44 -0.35
C SER A 198 18.18 -7.97 -1.78
N GLY A 199 18.11 -6.68 -2.02
CA GLY A 199 18.33 -6.08 -3.32
C GLY A 199 17.92 -4.61 -3.28
N PRO A 200 18.14 -3.86 -4.36
CA PRO A 200 18.00 -2.42 -4.27
C PRO A 200 16.60 -1.89 -4.64
N TYR A 201 15.71 -2.70 -5.19
CA TYR A 201 14.35 -2.31 -5.57
C TYR A 201 13.31 -3.13 -4.84
N HIS A 202 12.42 -2.45 -4.11
CA HIS A 202 11.43 -3.06 -3.22
C HIS A 202 10.02 -2.63 -3.61
N LYS A 203 9.09 -3.58 -3.69
CA LYS A 203 7.66 -3.30 -3.89
C LYS A 203 6.84 -4.00 -2.80
N PRO A 204 5.71 -3.42 -2.37
CA PRO A 204 4.86 -4.09 -1.39
C PRO A 204 4.15 -5.30 -2.02
N THR A 205 3.86 -6.33 -1.22
CA THR A 205 3.11 -7.52 -1.65
C THR A 205 1.65 -7.19 -1.97
N ALA A 206 1.08 -6.22 -1.26
CA ALA A 206 -0.26 -5.71 -1.45
C ALA A 206 -0.24 -4.19 -1.51
N LYS A 207 -1.20 -3.59 -2.23
CA LYS A 207 -1.35 -2.12 -2.27
C LYS A 207 -1.96 -1.63 -0.96
N THR A 208 -1.14 -1.54 0.08
CA THR A 208 -1.52 -1.11 1.43
C THR A 208 -1.41 0.41 1.61
N TRP A 209 -0.61 1.07 0.78
CA TRP A 209 -0.42 2.53 0.80
C TRP A 209 -0.86 3.13 -0.52
N GLU A 210 -1.59 4.23 -0.46
CA GLU A 210 -2.03 4.96 -1.65
C GLU A 210 -0.92 5.86 -2.20
N SER A 211 0.04 6.25 -1.35
CA SER A 211 1.04 7.28 -1.65
C SER A 211 2.39 6.73 -2.07
N ILE A 212 2.63 5.42 -1.86
CA ILE A 212 3.94 4.78 -2.10
C ILE A 212 3.69 3.43 -2.75
N ASP A 213 4.02 3.31 -4.04
CA ASP A 213 3.89 2.05 -4.76
C ASP A 213 5.18 1.21 -4.67
N SER A 214 6.35 1.83 -4.47
CA SER A 214 7.62 1.11 -4.28
C SER A 214 8.72 2.03 -3.75
N PHE A 215 9.88 1.47 -3.42
CA PHE A 215 11.06 2.27 -3.14
C PHE A 215 12.34 1.61 -3.66
N TYR A 216 13.34 2.45 -3.93
CA TYR A 216 14.70 2.04 -4.22
C TYR A 216 15.64 2.47 -3.09
N LEU A 217 16.50 1.55 -2.71
CA LEU A 217 17.48 1.73 -1.65
C LEU A 217 18.76 0.99 -2.03
N PRO A 218 19.89 1.67 -2.27
CA PRO A 218 21.11 1.02 -2.76
C PRO A 218 21.52 -0.19 -1.92
N LYS A 219 21.73 -1.34 -2.59
CA LYS A 219 22.08 -2.60 -1.92
C LYS A 219 23.37 -2.44 -1.13
N MET A 220 23.38 -2.93 0.11
CA MET A 220 24.61 -3.03 0.89
C MET A 220 25.61 -3.97 0.19
N SER A 221 26.81 -3.48 -0.15
CA SER A 221 27.88 -4.36 -0.61
C SER A 221 28.31 -5.27 0.53
N SER A 222 28.36 -6.58 0.29
CA SER A 222 28.81 -7.60 1.24
C SER A 222 30.27 -7.45 1.64
N ASP A 223 31.04 -6.67 0.88
CA ASP A 223 32.50 -6.66 0.97
C ASP A 223 33.02 -5.75 2.10
N LYS A 224 32.16 -4.89 2.66
CA LYS A 224 32.48 -4.08 3.83
C LYS A 224 31.72 -4.59 5.05
N PRO A 225 32.41 -5.14 6.07
CA PRO A 225 31.76 -5.50 7.33
C PRO A 225 31.38 -4.22 8.08
N VAL A 226 30.12 -3.80 7.97
CA VAL A 226 29.56 -2.72 8.81
C VAL A 226 28.98 -3.37 10.08
N PRO A 227 29.50 -3.07 11.29
CA PRO A 227 29.12 -3.78 12.51
C PRO A 227 27.67 -3.60 12.99
N ASP A 228 26.88 -2.69 12.38
CA ASP A 228 25.46 -2.51 12.69
C ASP A 228 24.70 -2.32 11.36
N ARG A 229 24.02 -3.36 10.87
CA ARG A 229 23.39 -3.37 9.55
C ARG A 229 22.05 -2.62 9.55
N THR A 230 22.06 -1.29 9.51
CA THR A 230 20.83 -0.52 9.25
C THR A 230 20.92 0.30 7.98
N ALA A 231 19.79 0.43 7.28
CA ALA A 231 19.65 1.20 6.05
C ALA A 231 20.17 2.63 6.19
N ALA A 232 19.84 3.28 7.31
CA ALA A 232 20.29 4.63 7.62
C ALA A 232 21.81 4.72 7.78
N LYS A 233 22.44 3.76 8.45
CA LYS A 233 23.91 3.74 8.63
C LYS A 233 24.64 3.51 7.30
N TRP A 234 24.14 2.61 6.46
CA TRP A 234 24.70 2.37 5.13
C TRP A 234 24.59 3.58 4.20
N ASN A 235 23.43 4.24 4.21
CA ASN A 235 23.24 5.46 3.45
C ASN A 235 24.23 6.55 3.89
N LYS A 236 24.54 6.66 5.20
CA LYS A 236 25.51 7.64 5.72
C LYS A 236 26.91 7.44 5.14
N GLU A 237 27.30 6.19 4.90
CA GLU A 237 28.64 5.83 4.43
C GLU A 237 28.78 5.83 2.91
N ASN A 238 27.66 5.78 2.17
CA ASN A 238 27.67 5.60 0.70
C ASN A 238 26.87 6.68 -0.06
N ASP A 239 26.30 7.66 0.64
CA ASP A 239 25.62 8.85 0.08
C ASP A 239 24.51 8.55 -0.95
N GLY A 240 23.93 7.36 -0.88
CA GLY A 240 22.97 6.87 -1.87
C GLY A 240 21.53 7.07 -1.42
N PRO A 241 20.72 7.94 -2.07
CA PRO A 241 19.41 8.37 -1.55
C PRO A 241 18.40 7.23 -1.46
N LEU A 242 17.47 7.33 -0.50
CA LEU A 242 16.24 6.56 -0.50
C LEU A 242 15.29 7.21 -1.52
N ILE A 243 14.84 6.44 -2.50
CA ILE A 243 13.91 6.94 -3.53
C ILE A 243 12.56 6.26 -3.32
N LEU A 244 11.56 7.02 -2.96
CA LEU A 244 10.17 6.58 -2.88
C LEU A 244 9.51 6.82 -4.23
N PHE A 245 8.83 5.81 -4.78
CA PHE A 245 8.13 5.93 -6.05
C PHE A 245 6.62 5.91 -5.85
N GLN A 246 5.97 6.82 -6.57
CA GLN A 246 4.53 6.81 -6.75
C GLN A 246 4.22 6.81 -8.24
N MET A 247 3.47 5.81 -8.70
CA MET A 247 3.18 5.52 -10.09
C MET A 247 1.74 5.94 -10.39
N THR A 248 1.56 6.88 -11.31
CA THR A 248 0.22 7.39 -11.60
C THR A 248 0.07 7.84 -13.05
N ILE A 249 -1.13 7.64 -13.61
CA ILE A 249 -1.53 8.25 -14.88
C ILE A 249 -2.34 9.53 -14.68
N LEU A 250 -2.46 10.00 -13.43
CA LEU A 250 -3.17 11.23 -13.08
C LEU A 250 -2.24 12.42 -13.14
N LYS A 251 -2.82 13.63 -13.17
CA LYS A 251 -2.07 14.88 -13.03
C LYS A 251 -1.84 15.28 -11.58
N SER A 252 -2.66 14.74 -10.70
CA SER A 252 -2.65 15.01 -9.27
C SER A 252 -2.94 13.72 -8.53
N HIS A 253 -2.16 13.47 -7.50
CA HIS A 253 -2.36 12.41 -6.54
C HIS A 253 -1.98 12.96 -5.17
N PRO A 254 -2.94 13.09 -4.22
CA PRO A 254 -2.59 13.51 -2.88
C PRO A 254 -1.63 12.50 -2.27
N VAL A 255 -0.66 13.00 -1.51
CA VAL A 255 0.34 12.19 -0.82
C VAL A 255 0.04 12.26 0.66
N ASN A 256 -0.19 11.13 1.30
CA ASN A 256 -0.52 11.08 2.70
C ASN A 256 0.76 11.09 3.56
N ALA A 257 0.91 12.12 4.42
CA ALA A 257 2.07 12.24 5.29
C ALA A 257 2.23 11.04 6.23
N SER A 258 1.12 10.44 6.70
CA SER A 258 1.16 9.27 7.59
C SER A 258 1.84 8.07 6.95
N GLU A 259 1.67 7.87 5.65
CA GLU A 259 2.24 6.74 4.90
C GLU A 259 3.74 6.95 4.68
N LEU A 260 4.13 8.18 4.33
CA LEU A 260 5.54 8.55 4.24
C LEU A 260 6.23 8.40 5.61
N VAL A 261 5.64 8.92 6.68
CA VAL A 261 6.21 8.80 8.03
C VAL A 261 6.31 7.34 8.45
N TYR A 262 5.32 6.51 8.13
CA TYR A 262 5.36 5.07 8.41
C TYR A 262 6.54 4.39 7.72
N VAL A 263 6.69 4.55 6.41
CA VAL A 263 7.79 3.90 5.67
C VAL A 263 9.14 4.43 6.14
N LEU A 264 9.26 5.74 6.34
CA LEU A 264 10.50 6.38 6.78
C LEU A 264 10.86 6.01 8.23
N SER A 265 9.89 5.78 9.12
CA SER A 265 10.17 5.33 10.48
C SER A 265 10.72 3.91 10.48
N LYS A 266 10.08 3.01 9.73
CA LYS A 266 10.50 1.60 9.61
C LYS A 266 11.86 1.44 8.93
N LEU A 267 12.23 2.35 8.05
CA LEU A 267 13.54 2.36 7.39
C LEU A 267 14.60 3.21 8.11
N GLU A 268 14.26 3.87 9.22
CA GLU A 268 15.13 4.76 10.01
C GLU A 268 15.58 6.04 9.27
N PHE A 269 14.74 6.60 8.39
CA PHE A 269 15.03 7.81 7.60
C PHE A 269 14.36 9.11 8.11
N LEU A 270 13.55 9.07 9.18
CA LEU A 270 12.83 10.26 9.68
C LEU A 270 13.73 11.44 10.05
N GLU A 271 14.97 11.19 10.49
CA GLU A 271 15.95 12.21 10.84
C GLU A 271 16.91 12.55 9.68
N ARG A 272 16.68 12.01 8.48
CA ARG A 272 17.56 12.15 7.31
C ARG A 272 16.78 12.43 6.01
N LEU A 273 15.76 13.26 6.12
CA LEU A 273 14.83 13.56 5.02
C LEU A 273 15.52 14.20 3.81
N GLU A 274 16.66 14.86 4.00
CA GLU A 274 17.50 15.41 2.94
C GLU A 274 18.08 14.34 1.99
N HIS A 275 18.12 13.08 2.43
CA HIS A 275 18.54 11.93 1.61
C HIS A 275 17.34 11.17 1.00
N VAL A 276 16.12 11.68 1.17
CA VAL A 276 14.88 11.06 0.66
C VAL A 276 14.41 11.84 -0.56
N LYS A 277 14.07 11.11 -1.63
CA LYS A 277 13.47 11.67 -2.84
C LYS A 277 12.12 11.01 -3.09
N LEU A 278 11.06 11.81 -3.28
CA LEU A 278 9.77 11.34 -3.73
C LEU A 278 9.65 11.53 -5.24
N VAL A 279 9.53 10.43 -5.98
CA VAL A 279 9.54 10.42 -7.45
C VAL A 279 8.20 9.94 -7.98
N PHE A 280 7.51 10.83 -8.69
CA PHE A 280 6.28 10.52 -9.42
C PHE A 280 6.64 9.95 -10.79
N VAL A 281 6.33 8.68 -11.00
CA VAL A 281 6.45 8.02 -12.30
C VAL A 281 5.14 8.20 -13.04
N VAL A 282 5.19 8.89 -14.18
CA VAL A 282 4.00 9.23 -14.97
C VAL A 282 4.23 8.93 -16.45
N PRO A 283 3.17 8.73 -17.25
CA PRO A 283 3.30 8.66 -18.70
C PRO A 283 4.01 9.88 -19.28
N ASN A 284 4.86 9.68 -20.29
CA ASN A 284 5.69 10.75 -20.88
C ASN A 284 4.90 12.03 -21.26
N LYS A 285 3.67 11.86 -21.76
CA LYS A 285 2.75 12.97 -22.10
C LYS A 285 2.34 13.86 -20.92
N LEU A 286 2.59 13.44 -19.68
CA LEU A 286 2.28 14.14 -18.45
C LEU A 286 3.47 14.82 -17.78
N VAL A 287 4.72 14.48 -18.11
CA VAL A 287 5.91 15.02 -17.41
C VAL A 287 5.90 16.55 -17.37
N GLY A 288 5.65 17.23 -18.51
CA GLY A 288 5.56 18.70 -18.58
C GLY A 288 4.23 19.31 -18.10
N LYS A 289 3.28 18.49 -17.64
CA LYS A 289 1.95 18.93 -17.15
C LYS A 289 1.71 18.57 -15.69
N PHE A 290 2.52 17.67 -15.15
CA PHE A 290 2.47 17.23 -13.76
C PHE A 290 2.99 18.37 -12.88
N LYS A 291 2.44 18.48 -11.67
CA LYS A 291 2.78 19.54 -10.73
C LYS A 291 3.26 18.93 -9.42
N ARG A 292 3.88 19.76 -8.58
CA ARG A 292 4.16 19.42 -7.19
C ARG A 292 2.86 19.00 -6.50
N GLN A 293 2.89 17.87 -5.80
CA GLN A 293 1.74 17.34 -5.10
C GLN A 293 1.69 17.88 -3.67
N SER A 294 0.48 18.14 -3.16
CA SER A 294 0.30 18.49 -1.76
C SER A 294 0.48 17.24 -0.89
N ILE A 295 1.25 17.37 0.18
CA ILE A 295 1.33 16.36 1.23
C ILE A 295 0.27 16.68 2.28
N VAL A 296 -0.68 15.76 2.45
CA VAL A 296 -1.81 15.88 3.39
C VAL A 296 -1.31 15.55 4.78
N LEU A 297 -1.31 16.55 5.67
CA LEU A 297 -0.88 16.43 7.06
C LEU A 297 -1.98 15.86 7.95
N VAL A 298 -1.58 15.20 9.02
CA VAL A 298 -2.47 14.87 10.14
C VAL A 298 -2.54 16.09 11.05
N THR A 299 -3.75 16.61 11.27
CA THR A 299 -3.97 17.80 12.12
C THR A 299 -4.65 17.48 13.45
N ALA A 300 -5.14 16.25 13.64
CA ALA A 300 -5.90 15.87 14.82
C ALA A 300 -5.01 15.71 16.06
N VAL A 301 -5.30 16.47 17.11
CA VAL A 301 -4.54 16.52 18.37
C VAL A 301 -5.42 16.83 19.58
N GLY A 302 -4.93 16.51 20.78
CA GLY A 302 -5.53 16.99 22.03
C GLY A 302 -6.97 16.53 22.23
N THR A 303 -7.93 17.46 22.14
CA THR A 303 -9.36 17.21 22.39
C THR A 303 -10.08 16.52 21.24
N ASP A 304 -9.43 16.34 20.10
CA ASP A 304 -10.00 15.62 18.97
C ASP A 304 -10.30 14.16 19.36
N SER A 305 -11.29 13.58 18.69
CA SER A 305 -11.74 12.21 18.92
C SER A 305 -10.62 11.21 18.59
N VAL A 306 -10.48 10.15 19.39
CA VAL A 306 -9.55 9.03 19.08
C VAL A 306 -9.81 8.38 17.73
N ARG A 307 -11.02 8.52 17.17
CA ARG A 307 -11.36 8.03 15.82
C ARG A 307 -10.62 8.73 14.69
N GLU A 308 -10.03 9.89 14.96
CA GLU A 308 -9.20 10.60 13.99
C GLU A 308 -7.82 9.93 13.83
N ILE A 309 -7.44 9.03 14.74
CA ILE A 309 -6.26 8.18 14.60
C ILE A 309 -6.56 7.08 13.58
N ARG A 310 -5.80 7.04 12.49
CA ARG A 310 -5.93 6.01 11.45
C ARG A 310 -5.80 4.61 12.08
N GLY A 311 -6.75 3.74 11.78
CA GLY A 311 -6.83 2.38 12.35
C GLY A 311 -7.75 2.26 13.56
N ILE A 312 -8.18 3.35 14.20
CA ILE A 312 -9.17 3.33 15.27
C ILE A 312 -10.58 3.46 14.69
N GLY A 313 -11.23 2.32 14.50
CA GLY A 313 -12.60 2.22 14.01
C GLY A 313 -13.67 2.47 15.08
N ARG A 314 -14.95 2.34 14.69
CA ARG A 314 -16.08 2.51 15.62
C ARG A 314 -16.03 1.52 16.80
N ALA A 315 -15.71 0.26 16.54
CA ALA A 315 -15.63 -0.78 17.58
C ALA A 315 -14.52 -0.47 18.60
N THR A 316 -13.30 -0.22 18.14
CA THR A 316 -12.16 0.15 19.00
C THR A 316 -12.42 1.43 19.78
N SER A 317 -13.02 2.45 19.14
CA SER A 317 -13.39 3.69 19.83
C SER A 317 -14.50 3.51 20.87
N ALA A 318 -15.45 2.61 20.63
CA ALA A 318 -16.49 2.27 21.60
C ALA A 318 -15.87 1.57 22.82
N LEU A 319 -14.99 0.59 22.59
CA LEU A 319 -14.23 -0.08 23.64
C LEU A 319 -13.41 0.92 24.48
N LEU A 320 -12.62 1.79 23.82
CA LEU A 320 -11.86 2.86 24.50
C LEU A 320 -12.77 3.76 25.36
N SER A 321 -13.98 4.06 24.86
CA SER A 321 -14.94 4.90 25.58
C SER A 321 -15.49 4.26 26.85
N GLU A 322 -15.58 2.92 26.93
CA GLU A 322 -15.96 2.18 28.15
C GLU A 322 -14.95 2.37 29.28
N PHE A 323 -13.67 2.57 28.92
CA PHE A 323 -12.59 2.89 29.84
C PHE A 323 -12.35 4.39 30.01
N GLY A 324 -13.26 5.23 29.51
CA GLY A 324 -13.20 6.69 29.64
C GLY A 324 -12.25 7.40 28.66
N ILE A 325 -11.70 6.68 27.68
CA ILE A 325 -10.75 7.22 26.70
C ILE A 325 -11.54 7.64 25.45
N ARG A 326 -11.75 8.94 25.26
CA ARG A 326 -12.56 9.47 24.14
C ARG A 326 -11.79 10.38 23.21
N THR A 327 -10.79 11.06 23.74
CA THR A 327 -9.95 12.02 23.01
C THR A 327 -8.52 11.54 22.87
N ILE A 328 -7.80 12.12 21.92
CA ILE A 328 -6.37 11.87 21.69
C ILE A 328 -5.56 12.14 22.97
N ALA A 329 -5.89 13.20 23.71
CA ALA A 329 -5.26 13.52 25.00
C ALA A 329 -5.55 12.50 26.11
N ASP A 330 -6.76 11.92 26.14
CA ASP A 330 -7.08 10.85 27.09
C ASP A 330 -6.21 9.62 26.80
N LEU A 331 -6.06 9.28 25.51
CA LEU A 331 -5.25 8.15 25.07
C LEU A 331 -3.77 8.36 25.41
N GLU A 332 -3.23 9.55 25.14
CA GLU A 332 -1.87 9.93 25.52
C GLU A 332 -1.64 9.76 27.03
N THR A 333 -2.58 10.24 27.84
CA THR A 333 -2.51 10.15 29.31
C THR A 333 -2.47 8.70 29.75
N GLU A 334 -3.34 7.85 29.20
CA GLU A 334 -3.41 6.44 29.56
C GLU A 334 -2.16 5.65 29.13
N VAL A 335 -1.64 5.90 27.93
CA VAL A 335 -0.38 5.30 27.45
C VAL A 335 0.76 5.66 28.38
N ASN A 336 0.92 6.95 28.71
CA ASN A 336 1.95 7.42 29.63
C ASN A 336 1.82 6.82 31.03
N LEU A 337 0.60 6.69 31.55
CA LEU A 337 0.34 6.04 32.84
C LEU A 337 0.77 4.56 32.81
N CYS A 338 0.43 3.84 31.74
CA CYS A 338 0.78 2.43 31.56
C CYS A 338 2.28 2.20 31.38
N GLU A 339 3.00 3.12 30.74
CA GLU A 339 4.46 3.05 30.60
C GLU A 339 5.21 3.35 31.91
N ASN A 340 4.77 4.37 32.65
CA ASN A 340 5.39 4.72 33.92
C ASN A 340 5.23 3.62 34.98
N VAL A 341 4.13 2.88 34.92
CA VAL A 341 3.90 1.68 35.77
C VAL A 341 4.85 0.53 35.41
N LYS A 342 5.32 0.40 34.16
CA LYS A 342 6.36 -0.57 33.79
C LYS A 342 7.72 -0.24 34.44
N LYS A 343 8.01 1.06 34.70
CA LYS A 343 9.29 1.53 35.28
C LYS A 343 9.30 1.49 36.82
N GLN A 344 8.15 1.55 37.47
CA GLN A 344 8.02 1.40 38.92
C GLN A 344 7.49 0.00 39.29
N LYS A 345 8.40 -0.94 39.58
CA LYS A 345 8.00 -2.16 40.28
C LYS A 345 7.41 -1.77 41.65
N THR A 346 6.23 -2.32 41.93
CA THR A 346 5.48 -2.30 43.21
C THR A 346 4.88 -0.96 43.67
N SER A 347 3.54 -0.89 43.65
CA SER A 347 2.74 -0.32 44.75
C SER A 347 1.30 -0.83 44.65
N THR A 348 0.92 -1.69 45.59
CA THR A 348 -0.42 -2.25 45.76
C THR A 348 -1.40 -1.17 46.24
N LYS A 349 -2.14 -0.57 45.30
CA LYS A 349 -3.43 0.08 45.58
C LYS A 349 -4.42 -0.39 44.53
N MET A 350 -5.65 -0.69 44.94
CA MET A 350 -6.75 -1.11 44.06
C MET A 350 -6.85 -0.13 42.88
N LYS A 351 -6.32 -0.54 41.74
CA LYS A 351 -6.38 0.20 40.49
C LYS A 351 -7.71 -0.18 39.83
N ALA A 352 -8.44 0.81 39.33
CA ALA A 352 -9.56 0.52 38.43
C ALA A 352 -9.03 -0.34 37.26
N PRO A 353 -9.78 -1.35 36.80
CA PRO A 353 -9.33 -2.21 35.70
C PRO A 353 -9.05 -1.33 34.48
N THR A 354 -7.82 -1.39 33.97
CA THR A 354 -7.45 -0.65 32.75
C THR A 354 -7.77 -1.50 31.53
N LEU A 355 -7.91 -0.86 30.35
CA LEU A 355 -8.13 -1.60 29.11
C LEU A 355 -7.02 -2.63 28.88
N LYS A 356 -5.78 -2.28 29.23
CA LYS A 356 -4.64 -3.19 29.18
C LYS A 356 -4.79 -4.45 30.04
N ASP A 357 -5.47 -4.36 31.18
CA ASP A 357 -5.71 -5.52 32.04
C ASP A 357 -6.84 -6.42 31.50
N ALA A 358 -7.81 -5.82 30.81
CA ALA A 358 -8.98 -6.51 30.26
C ALA A 358 -8.73 -7.11 28.86
N ASP A 359 -7.97 -6.42 28.02
CA ASP A 359 -7.61 -6.81 26.66
C ASP A 359 -6.16 -6.38 26.35
N PRO A 360 -5.16 -7.18 26.77
CA PRO A 360 -3.74 -6.86 26.57
C PRO A 360 -3.35 -6.77 25.08
N GLU A 361 -3.92 -7.64 24.24
CA GLU A 361 -3.58 -7.70 22.80
C GLU A 361 -4.16 -6.50 22.05
N GLY A 362 -5.43 -6.17 22.30
CA GLY A 362 -6.06 -4.97 21.75
C GLY A 362 -5.37 -3.69 22.23
N TRP A 363 -4.93 -3.65 23.49
CA TRP A 363 -4.14 -2.54 24.02
C TRP A 363 -2.80 -2.37 23.29
N ASP A 364 -2.04 -3.45 23.09
CA ASP A 364 -0.76 -3.38 22.37
C ASP A 364 -0.94 -2.88 20.92
N GLN A 365 -2.04 -3.25 20.26
CA GLN A 365 -2.38 -2.73 18.94
C GLN A 365 -2.72 -1.22 18.99
N ILE A 366 -3.48 -0.77 19.97
CA ILE A 366 -3.82 0.65 20.17
C ILE A 366 -2.55 1.47 20.42
N VAL A 367 -1.61 0.97 21.23
CA VAL A 367 -0.33 1.64 21.49
C VAL A 367 0.46 1.81 20.19
N LYS A 368 0.54 0.78 19.34
CA LYS A 368 1.21 0.90 18.02
C LYS A 368 0.58 1.98 17.14
N LEU A 369 -0.75 2.07 17.11
CA LEU A 369 -1.47 3.11 16.36
C LEU A 369 -1.21 4.50 16.93
N TRP A 370 -1.18 4.63 18.26
CA TRP A 370 -0.81 5.87 18.96
C TRP A 370 0.62 6.31 18.61
N GLU A 371 1.62 5.44 18.74
CA GLU A 371 3.02 5.73 18.44
C GLU A 371 3.18 6.23 16.99
N GLN A 372 2.49 5.58 16.06
CA GLN A 372 2.49 5.99 14.65
C GLN A 372 1.83 7.36 14.42
N HIS A 373 0.74 7.65 15.14
CA HIS A 373 0.08 8.96 15.12
C HIS A 373 1.00 10.06 15.65
N GLU A 374 1.63 9.82 16.80
CA GLU A 374 2.56 10.76 17.43
C GLU A 374 3.75 11.09 16.50
N LEU A 375 4.35 10.06 15.89
CA LEU A 375 5.39 10.26 14.88
C LEU A 375 4.88 11.08 13.69
N THR A 376 3.66 10.84 13.24
CA THR A 376 3.08 11.57 12.10
C THR A 376 2.84 13.04 12.43
N VAL A 377 2.34 13.35 13.63
CA VAL A 377 2.20 14.73 14.11
C VAL A 377 3.57 15.41 14.22
N LYS A 378 4.56 14.70 14.78
CA LYS A 378 5.91 15.24 15.00
C LYS A 378 6.70 15.50 13.71
N PHE A 379 6.60 14.60 12.73
CA PHE A 379 7.40 14.66 11.50
C PHE A 379 6.61 15.11 10.27
N GLY A 380 5.28 15.22 10.33
CA GLY A 380 4.43 15.49 9.18
C GLY A 380 4.85 16.74 8.40
N GLU A 381 5.07 17.86 9.09
CA GLU A 381 5.53 19.11 8.45
C GLU A 381 6.91 18.96 7.80
N LYS A 382 7.83 18.24 8.45
CA LYS A 382 9.17 17.99 7.88
C LYS A 382 9.11 17.10 6.64
N VAL A 383 8.23 16.10 6.65
CA VAL A 383 8.03 15.21 5.51
C VAL A 383 7.39 15.95 4.33
N ALA A 384 6.58 16.99 4.60
CA ALA A 384 6.00 17.83 3.55
C ALA A 384 7.05 18.58 2.71
N THR A 385 8.27 18.78 3.24
CA THR A 385 9.38 19.45 2.54
C THR A 385 10.28 18.47 1.76
N VAL A 386 9.98 17.16 1.76
CA VAL A 386 10.77 16.17 0.99
C VAL A 386 10.80 16.57 -0.48
N ALA A 387 11.99 16.45 -1.10
CA ALA A 387 12.20 16.80 -2.48
C ALA A 387 11.33 15.93 -3.40
N GLN A 388 10.51 16.58 -4.23
CA GLN A 388 9.62 15.93 -5.18
C GLN A 388 10.20 16.01 -6.60
N TYR A 389 10.03 14.95 -7.36
CA TYR A 389 10.48 14.86 -8.74
C TYR A 389 9.43 14.17 -9.59
N VAL A 390 9.37 14.47 -10.89
CA VAL A 390 8.59 13.70 -11.87
C VAL A 390 9.52 13.04 -12.87
N GLY A 391 9.23 11.82 -13.26
CA GLY A 391 9.92 11.13 -14.34
C GLY A 391 8.98 10.26 -15.16
N SER A 392 9.45 9.89 -16.34
CA SER A 392 8.82 8.87 -17.19
C SER A 392 9.92 7.95 -17.67
N TRP A 393 9.60 6.67 -17.80
CA TRP A 393 10.39 5.81 -18.66
C TRP A 393 9.96 6.02 -20.11
N THR A 394 10.90 5.86 -21.04
CA THR A 394 10.64 5.76 -22.47
C THR A 394 10.73 4.29 -22.85
N ALA A 395 9.74 3.79 -23.60
CA ALA A 395 9.86 2.50 -24.27
C ALA A 395 11.15 2.49 -25.10
N PHE A 396 12.00 1.46 -24.93
CA PHE A 396 13.18 1.26 -25.76
C PHE A 396 12.81 0.71 -27.14
#